data_AF-A0A1A9HDL9-F1
#
_entry.id   AF-A0A1A9HDL9-F1
#
_cell.length_a   1.000
_cell.length_b   1.000
_cell.length_c   1.000
_cell.angle_alpha   90.00
_cell.angle_beta   90.00
_cell.angle_gamma   90.00
#
_symmetry.space_group_name_H-M   'P 1'
#
loop_
_entity.id
_entity.type
_entity.pdbx_description
1 polymer ?
#
loop_
_entity_poly.entity_id
_entity_poly.type
_entity_poly.pdbx_seq_one_letter_code
_entity_poly.pdbx_strand_id
1 'polypeptide(L)'
;MSAMGRALEKIIELLLKDFCIKNNVKMTNDKILRAKSVNKELDKVKWALWVHFGEYSVLPDIVLYQINKDNIKILAVLSVKNSFRERFTETPYWKLKLLQSPITSHIKVFMITPDNDDEISFKDKPKKARIVMEHELDGIYLAKSGFDESCKIKGIENLLEDLKRLL
;
A
#
# COMPACT_ATOMS: atom_id res chain seq x y z
N MET A 1 -4.76 -16.33 0.84
CA MET A 1 -3.37 -15.94 0.52
C MET A 1 -2.45 -17.15 0.66
N SER A 2 -1.52 -17.37 -0.29
CA SER A 2 -0.54 -18.47 -0.21
C SER A 2 0.40 -18.29 1.00
N ALA A 3 1.08 -19.34 1.43
CA ALA A 3 2.05 -19.27 2.53
C ALA A 3 3.15 -18.23 2.26
N MET A 4 3.64 -18.16 1.02
CA MET A 4 4.64 -17.18 0.60
C MET A 4 4.12 -15.74 0.64
N GLY A 5 2.84 -15.50 0.32
CA GLY A 5 2.28 -14.14 0.37
C GLY A 5 2.21 -13.60 1.80
N ARG A 6 1.81 -14.47 2.74
CA ARG A 6 1.79 -14.14 4.18
C ARG A 6 3.20 -13.90 4.73
N ALA A 7 4.19 -14.64 4.25
CA ALA A 7 5.58 -14.45 4.64
C ALA A 7 6.10 -13.07 4.21
N LEU A 8 5.83 -12.66 2.95
CA LEU A 8 6.22 -11.34 2.46
C LEU A 8 5.55 -10.21 3.24
N GLU A 9 4.22 -10.27 3.43
CA GLU A 9 3.48 -9.32 4.26
C GLU A 9 4.13 -9.18 5.65
N LYS A 10 4.51 -10.30 6.27
CA LYS A 10 5.12 -10.27 7.60
C LYS A 10 6.53 -9.66 7.62
N ILE A 11 7.34 -9.92 6.60
CA ILE A 11 8.67 -9.31 6.46
C ILE A 11 8.54 -7.80 6.31
N ILE A 12 7.58 -7.33 5.51
CA ILE A 12 7.30 -5.91 5.35
C ILE A 12 6.80 -5.28 6.66
N GLU A 13 5.88 -5.92 7.39
CA GLU A 13 5.46 -5.44 8.71
C GLU A 13 6.65 -5.30 9.68
N LEU A 14 7.59 -6.25 9.68
CA LEU A 14 8.79 -6.19 10.52
C LEU A 14 9.73 -5.06 10.10
N LEU A 15 9.95 -4.88 8.80
CA LEU A 15 10.75 -3.78 8.26
C LEU A 15 10.18 -2.41 8.65
N LEU A 16 8.85 -2.27 8.61
CA LEU A 16 8.16 -1.03 8.92
C LEU A 16 8.07 -0.74 10.43
N LYS A 17 8.24 -1.75 11.29
CA LYS A 17 8.08 -1.60 12.74
C LYS A 17 9.05 -0.55 13.32
N ASP A 18 10.32 -0.63 12.96
CA ASP A 18 11.33 0.32 13.43
C ASP A 18 11.13 1.71 12.85
N PHE A 19 10.72 1.80 11.58
CA PHE A 19 10.33 3.05 10.95
C PHE A 19 9.16 3.71 11.70
N CYS A 20 8.13 2.93 12.04
CA CYS A 20 6.96 3.41 12.75
C CYS A 20 7.31 4.00 14.12
N ILE A 21 8.10 3.26 14.91
CA ILE A 21 8.55 3.70 16.24
C ILE A 21 9.37 5.00 16.14
N LYS A 22 10.35 5.06 15.23
CA LYS A 22 11.26 6.21 15.10
C LYS A 22 10.57 7.49 14.64
N ASN A 23 9.47 7.38 13.92
CA ASN A 23 8.80 8.52 13.27
C ASN A 23 7.41 8.84 13.85
N ASN A 24 7.06 8.25 15.00
CA ASN A 24 5.72 8.38 15.60
C ASN A 24 4.59 8.06 14.59
N VAL A 25 4.80 7.06 13.75
CA VAL A 25 3.82 6.53 12.82
C VAL A 25 3.25 5.25 13.41
N LYS A 26 1.94 5.07 13.28
CA LYS A 26 1.25 3.84 13.65
C LYS A 26 0.95 3.01 12.41
N MET A 27 0.89 1.70 12.61
CA MET A 27 0.62 0.73 11.56
C MET A 27 -0.54 -0.17 11.99
N THR A 28 -1.45 -0.44 11.06
CA THR A 28 -2.49 -1.46 11.21
C THR A 28 -2.67 -2.21 9.88
N ASN A 29 -3.52 -3.23 9.89
CA ASN A 29 -3.79 -4.05 8.72
C ASN A 29 -5.28 -4.38 8.60
N ASP A 30 -5.64 -4.92 7.45
CA ASP A 30 -7.01 -5.29 7.12
C ASP A 30 -7.63 -6.30 8.10
N LYS A 31 -6.85 -7.23 8.67
CA LYS A 31 -7.32 -8.23 9.65
C LYS A 31 -7.79 -7.55 10.93
N ILE A 32 -7.02 -6.59 11.44
CA ILE A 32 -7.38 -5.82 12.64
C ILE A 32 -8.58 -4.92 12.34
N LEU A 33 -8.57 -4.25 11.19
CA LEU A 33 -9.65 -3.35 10.77
C LEU A 33 -10.95 -4.09 10.40
N ARG A 34 -10.95 -5.40 10.16
CA ARG A 34 -12.19 -6.17 9.94
C ARG A 34 -12.80 -6.74 11.22
N ALA A 35 -12.15 -6.61 12.37
CA ALA A 35 -12.71 -7.09 13.63
C ALA A 35 -14.06 -6.39 13.94
N LYS A 36 -15.02 -7.17 14.45
CA LYS A 36 -16.38 -6.69 14.80
C LYS A 36 -16.36 -5.54 15.80
N SER A 37 -15.42 -5.59 16.74
CA SER A 37 -15.17 -4.55 17.73
C SER A 37 -13.71 -4.14 17.62
N VAL A 38 -13.48 -2.84 17.46
CA VAL A 38 -12.17 -2.22 17.51
C VAL A 38 -12.22 -1.06 18.48
N ASN A 39 -11.07 -0.62 18.98
CA ASN A 39 -11.03 0.56 19.84
C ASN A 39 -11.36 1.84 19.05
N LYS A 40 -11.64 2.94 19.77
CA LYS A 40 -12.03 4.24 19.19
C LYS A 40 -11.03 4.78 18.15
N GLU A 41 -9.73 4.52 18.34
CA GLU A 41 -8.69 4.95 17.43
C GLU A 41 -8.79 4.21 16.08
N LEU A 42 -8.83 2.89 16.12
CA LEU A 42 -8.92 2.05 14.93
C LEU A 42 -10.25 2.24 14.20
N ASP A 43 -11.33 2.55 14.91
CA ASP A 43 -12.61 2.90 14.27
C ASP A 43 -12.47 4.20 13.46
N LYS A 44 -11.84 5.24 14.02
CA LYS A 44 -11.52 6.46 13.26
C LYS A 44 -10.63 6.19 12.05
N VAL A 45 -9.68 5.24 12.14
CA VAL A 45 -8.87 4.81 10.99
C VAL A 45 -9.73 4.18 9.90
N LYS A 46 -10.70 3.31 10.25
CA LYS A 46 -11.66 2.75 9.27
C LYS A 46 -12.44 3.87 8.57
N TRP A 47 -12.97 4.82 9.35
CA TRP A 47 -13.70 5.97 8.80
C TRP A 47 -12.85 6.85 7.90
N ALA A 48 -11.59 7.07 8.25
CA ALA A 48 -10.66 7.85 7.43
C ALA A 48 -10.26 7.15 6.12
N LEU A 49 -10.42 5.83 6.04
CA LEU A 49 -10.19 5.00 4.85
C LEU A 49 -11.46 4.69 4.07
N TRP A 50 -12.61 5.19 4.50
CA TRP A 50 -13.89 4.72 4.02
C TRP A 50 -14.08 5.09 2.54
N VAL A 51 -14.14 4.06 1.69
CA VAL A 51 -14.56 4.15 0.29
C VAL A 51 -15.87 3.40 0.15
N HIS A 52 -16.88 4.05 -0.41
CA HIS A 52 -18.21 3.45 -0.59
C HIS A 52 -18.23 2.49 -1.79
N PHE A 53 -18.53 1.22 -1.53
CA PHE A 53 -18.89 0.20 -2.54
C PHE A 53 -20.29 -0.36 -2.25
N GLY A 54 -21.31 0.50 -2.34
CA GLY A 54 -22.64 0.15 -1.86
C GLY A 54 -22.59 -0.23 -0.37
N GLU A 55 -22.93 -1.48 -0.05
CA GLU A 55 -22.93 -2.02 1.31
C GLU A 55 -21.57 -2.60 1.76
N TYR A 56 -20.60 -2.70 0.85
CA TYR A 56 -19.32 -3.30 1.14
C TYR A 56 -18.25 -2.25 1.43
N SER A 57 -17.36 -2.60 2.37
CA SER A 57 -16.07 -1.95 2.52
C SER A 57 -14.99 -2.95 2.17
N VAL A 58 -14.05 -2.53 1.34
CA VAL A 58 -12.81 -3.26 1.11
C VAL A 58 -11.77 -2.56 1.99
N LEU A 59 -10.73 -3.26 2.46
CA LEU A 59 -9.69 -2.64 3.29
C LEU A 59 -8.32 -3.06 2.75
N PRO A 60 -7.35 -2.14 2.73
CA PRO A 60 -6.04 -2.45 2.17
C PRO A 60 -5.13 -3.19 3.15
N ASP A 61 -4.12 -3.88 2.61
CA ASP A 61 -3.28 -4.81 3.35
C ASP A 61 -2.61 -4.15 4.58
N ILE A 62 -1.84 -3.09 4.38
CA ILE A 62 -1.17 -2.35 5.46
C ILE A 62 -1.52 -0.86 5.37
N VAL A 63 -1.79 -0.24 6.52
CA VAL A 63 -2.15 1.17 6.66
C VAL A 63 -1.17 1.85 7.60
N LEU A 64 -0.57 2.95 7.15
CA LEU A 64 0.29 3.82 7.93
C LEU A 64 -0.43 5.13 8.25
N TYR A 65 -0.47 5.51 9.53
CA TYR A 65 -1.20 6.70 9.98
C TYR A 65 -0.52 7.39 11.16
N GLN A 66 -0.82 8.67 11.34
CA GLN A 66 -0.43 9.47 12.50
C GLN A 66 -1.67 9.93 13.27
N ILE A 67 -1.46 10.18 14.57
CA ILE A 67 -2.49 10.77 15.44
C ILE A 67 -2.02 12.14 15.87
N ASN A 68 -2.79 13.14 15.50
CA ASN A 68 -2.58 14.52 15.92
C ASN A 68 -3.73 14.91 16.84
N LYS A 69 -3.48 14.85 18.16
CA LYS A 69 -4.50 15.00 19.22
C LYS A 69 -5.63 13.96 19.03
N ASP A 70 -6.76 14.40 18.47
CA ASP A 70 -7.93 13.57 18.21
C ASP A 70 -8.15 13.21 16.73
N ASN A 71 -7.30 13.73 15.83
CA ASN A 71 -7.42 13.53 14.38
C ASN A 71 -6.49 12.42 13.89
N ILE A 72 -7.03 11.56 13.03
CA ILE A 72 -6.26 10.55 12.30
C ILE A 72 -5.87 11.13 10.95
N LYS A 73 -4.57 11.08 10.62
CA LYS A 73 -4.06 11.36 9.28
C LYS A 73 -3.51 10.07 8.69
N ILE A 74 -4.15 9.54 7.65
CA ILE A 74 -3.62 8.40 6.92
C ILE A 74 -2.52 8.91 5.99
N LEU A 75 -1.32 8.36 6.11
CA LEU A 75 -0.18 8.77 5.28
C LEU A 75 -0.14 7.95 4.00
N ALA A 76 -0.15 6.63 4.17
CA ALA A 76 0.01 5.70 3.08
C ALA A 76 -0.71 4.38 3.33
N VAL A 77 -1.05 3.76 2.21
CA VAL A 77 -1.56 2.40 2.11
C VAL A 77 -0.54 1.60 1.30
N LEU A 78 -0.16 0.43 1.81
CA LEU A 78 0.76 -0.49 1.15
C LEU A 78 -0.03 -1.75 0.80
N SER A 79 -0.04 -2.10 -0.49
CA SER A 79 -0.55 -3.39 -0.95
C SER A 79 0.62 -4.33 -1.22
N VAL A 80 0.53 -5.57 -0.73
CA VAL A 80 1.59 -6.58 -0.83
C VAL A 80 1.10 -7.74 -1.68
N LYS A 81 1.72 -7.99 -2.83
CA LYS A 81 1.35 -9.08 -3.74
C LYS A 81 2.59 -9.86 -4.18
N ASN A 82 2.45 -11.18 -4.33
CA ASN A 82 3.57 -12.02 -4.82
C ASN A 82 3.67 -12.06 -6.35
N SER A 83 2.52 -12.04 -7.00
CA SER A 83 2.39 -12.05 -8.45
C SER A 83 1.08 -11.39 -8.82
N PHE A 84 1.03 -10.85 -10.03
CA PHE A 84 -0.09 -10.04 -10.46
C PHE A 84 -1.13 -10.86 -11.22
N ARG A 85 -0.70 -11.78 -12.10
CA ARG A 85 -1.58 -12.46 -13.06
C ARG A 85 -2.56 -11.43 -13.68
N GLU A 86 -3.86 -11.72 -13.73
CA GLU A 86 -4.91 -10.80 -14.18
C GLU A 86 -5.34 -9.73 -13.15
N ARG A 87 -4.81 -9.74 -11.93
CA ARG A 87 -5.29 -8.94 -10.76
C ARG A 87 -4.47 -7.68 -10.48
N PHE A 88 -3.72 -7.17 -11.46
CA PHE A 88 -2.91 -5.95 -11.31
C PHE A 88 -3.76 -4.67 -11.14
N THR A 89 -5.05 -4.71 -11.46
CA THR A 89 -5.95 -3.54 -11.46
C THR A 89 -6.55 -3.21 -10.09
N GLU A 90 -6.51 -4.13 -9.12
CA GLU A 90 -7.14 -3.93 -7.79
C GLU A 90 -6.56 -2.71 -7.06
N THR A 91 -5.24 -2.62 -6.94
CA THR A 91 -4.57 -1.51 -6.22
C THR A 91 -4.67 -0.17 -6.94
N PRO A 92 -4.50 -0.08 -8.27
CA PRO A 92 -4.82 1.13 -9.04
C PRO A 92 -6.26 1.59 -8.85
N TYR A 93 -7.23 0.68 -8.91
CA TYR A 93 -8.64 1.01 -8.70
C TYR A 93 -8.89 1.64 -7.33
N TRP A 94 -8.24 1.10 -6.30
CA TRP A 94 -8.24 1.65 -4.96
C TRP A 94 -7.70 3.08 -4.89
N LYS A 95 -6.55 3.34 -5.53
CA LYS A 95 -5.97 4.68 -5.59
C LYS A 95 -6.93 5.67 -6.24
N LEU A 96 -7.51 5.30 -7.38
CA LEU A 96 -8.50 6.12 -8.08
C LEU A 96 -9.72 6.45 -7.20
N LYS A 97 -10.17 5.50 -6.37
CA LYS A 97 -11.28 5.72 -5.45
C LYS A 97 -10.93 6.67 -4.31
N LEU A 98 -9.74 6.59 -3.76
CA LEU A 98 -9.27 7.55 -2.75
C LEU A 98 -9.11 8.96 -3.35
N LEU A 99 -8.72 9.07 -4.63
CA LEU A 99 -8.61 10.35 -5.32
C LEU A 99 -9.97 11.06 -5.55
N GLN A 100 -11.08 10.33 -5.55
CA GLN A 100 -12.42 10.89 -5.80
C GLN A 100 -12.93 11.79 -4.67
N SER A 101 -12.34 11.72 -3.47
CA SER A 101 -12.76 12.54 -2.33
C SER A 101 -11.62 13.44 -1.87
N PRO A 102 -11.84 14.75 -1.66
CA PRO A 102 -10.83 15.65 -1.09
C PRO A 102 -10.29 15.15 0.25
N ILE A 103 -11.13 14.46 1.04
CA ILE A 103 -10.78 13.95 2.36
C ILE A 103 -9.73 12.83 2.27
N THR A 104 -9.79 11.98 1.24
CA THR A 104 -8.89 10.81 1.10
C THR A 104 -7.87 10.95 -0.02
N SER A 105 -7.96 11.99 -0.85
CA SER A 105 -7.09 12.22 -2.02
C SER A 105 -5.60 12.35 -1.68
N HIS A 106 -5.28 12.78 -0.46
CA HIS A 106 -3.92 12.92 0.04
C HIS A 106 -3.22 11.59 0.33
N ILE A 107 -3.99 10.49 0.46
CA ILE A 107 -3.46 9.18 0.85
C ILE A 107 -2.62 8.61 -0.29
N LYS A 108 -1.38 8.25 0.04
CA LYS A 108 -0.44 7.62 -0.88
C LYS A 108 -0.70 6.12 -0.97
N VAL A 109 -0.66 5.57 -2.18
CA VAL A 109 -0.87 4.13 -2.41
C VAL A 109 0.37 3.55 -3.06
N PHE A 110 0.96 2.59 -2.36
CA PHE A 110 2.17 1.91 -2.75
C PHE A 110 1.93 0.42 -2.98
N MET A 111 2.67 -0.16 -3.92
CA MET A 111 2.71 -1.61 -4.14
C MET A 111 4.06 -2.16 -3.71
N ILE A 112 4.06 -3.32 -3.06
CA ILE A 112 5.26 -4.10 -2.78
C ILE A 112 5.08 -5.49 -3.37
N THR A 113 6.05 -5.93 -4.17
CA THR A 113 5.96 -7.21 -4.88
C THR A 113 7.34 -7.77 -5.19
N PRO A 114 7.53 -9.10 -5.21
CA PRO A 114 8.69 -9.70 -5.84
C PRO A 114 8.52 -9.84 -7.36
N ASP A 115 7.35 -9.49 -7.93
CA ASP A 115 7.04 -9.57 -9.37
C ASP A 115 7.48 -10.90 -10.01
N ASN A 116 7.05 -12.01 -9.42
CA ASN A 116 7.47 -13.36 -9.82
C ASN A 116 7.09 -13.75 -11.27
N ASP A 117 6.19 -13.00 -11.90
CA ASP A 117 5.71 -13.17 -13.27
C ASP A 117 6.24 -12.11 -14.26
N ASP A 118 7.18 -11.26 -13.83
CA ASP A 118 7.79 -10.20 -14.65
C ASP A 118 6.74 -9.33 -15.35
N GLU A 119 5.66 -8.99 -14.65
CA GLU A 119 4.56 -8.19 -15.21
C GLU A 119 4.93 -6.70 -15.25
N ILE A 120 5.84 -6.26 -14.39
CA ILE A 120 6.25 -4.85 -14.28
C ILE A 120 7.76 -4.63 -14.36
N SER A 121 8.56 -5.69 -14.37
CA SER A 121 10.02 -5.61 -14.31
C SER A 121 10.68 -4.91 -15.51
N PHE A 122 10.17 -5.01 -16.73
CA PHE A 122 10.88 -4.54 -17.95
C PHE A 122 10.16 -3.43 -18.71
N LYS A 123 10.92 -2.42 -19.18
CA LYS A 123 10.37 -1.21 -19.81
C LYS A 123 10.27 -1.31 -21.33
N ASP A 124 11.07 -2.18 -21.95
CA ASP A 124 10.95 -2.43 -23.39
C ASP A 124 9.69 -3.26 -23.65
N LYS A 125 8.82 -2.74 -24.53
CA LYS A 125 7.47 -3.28 -24.79
C LYS A 125 6.71 -3.56 -23.48
N PRO A 126 6.41 -2.51 -22.68
CA PRO A 126 5.89 -2.69 -21.34
C PRO A 126 4.53 -3.37 -21.38
N LYS A 127 4.33 -4.35 -20.48
CA LYS A 127 3.04 -5.02 -20.31
C LYS A 127 2.00 -4.04 -19.74
N LYS A 128 0.72 -4.37 -19.91
CA LYS A 128 -0.41 -3.56 -19.42
C LYS A 128 -0.30 -3.26 -17.92
N ALA A 129 0.15 -4.24 -17.13
CA ALA A 129 0.34 -4.08 -15.69
C ALA A 129 1.33 -2.94 -15.38
N ARG A 130 2.50 -2.91 -16.03
CA ARG A 130 3.50 -1.86 -15.84
C ARG A 130 2.94 -0.49 -16.13
N ILE A 131 2.30 -0.34 -17.30
CA ILE A 131 1.73 0.93 -17.77
C ILE A 131 0.70 1.46 -16.76
N VAL A 132 -0.27 0.64 -16.38
CA VAL A 132 -1.35 1.06 -15.46
C VAL A 132 -0.80 1.36 -14.07
N MET A 133 0.04 0.48 -13.53
CA MET A 133 0.52 0.65 -12.15
C MET A 133 1.46 1.84 -12.02
N GLU A 134 2.37 2.06 -12.97
CA GLU A 134 3.22 3.25 -12.97
C GLU A 134 2.40 4.53 -13.17
N HIS A 135 1.35 4.52 -14.00
CA HIS A 135 0.54 5.73 -14.15
C HIS A 135 -0.24 6.06 -12.87
N GLU A 136 -0.90 5.06 -12.29
CA GLU A 136 -1.87 5.29 -11.21
C GLU A 136 -1.26 5.33 -9.80
N LEU A 137 -0.27 4.50 -9.49
CA LEU A 137 0.24 4.37 -8.12
C LEU A 137 1.26 5.46 -7.77
N ASP A 138 1.44 5.74 -6.48
CA ASP A 138 2.43 6.72 -6.01
C ASP A 138 3.85 6.12 -5.95
N GLY A 139 3.98 4.79 -5.98
CA GLY A 139 5.25 4.08 -5.97
C GLY A 139 5.07 2.56 -5.92
N ILE A 140 6.04 1.85 -6.45
CA ILE A 140 6.07 0.40 -6.58
C ILE A 140 7.47 -0.09 -6.20
N TYR A 141 7.54 -0.98 -5.24
CA TYR A 141 8.79 -1.45 -4.66
C TYR A 141 8.98 -2.94 -4.95
N LEU A 142 10.07 -3.25 -5.63
CA LEU A 142 10.41 -4.60 -6.04
C LEU A 142 11.35 -5.28 -5.04
N ALA A 143 10.92 -6.43 -4.52
CA ALA A 143 11.71 -7.32 -3.67
C ALA A 143 12.52 -8.32 -4.52
N LYS A 144 13.14 -7.84 -5.60
CA LYS A 144 14.00 -8.60 -6.52
C LYS A 144 15.06 -7.66 -7.11
N SER A 145 16.07 -8.24 -7.74
CA SER A 145 17.02 -7.52 -8.59
C SER A 145 16.74 -7.77 -10.09
N GLY A 146 17.42 -7.03 -10.97
CA GLY A 146 17.35 -7.26 -12.42
C GLY A 146 16.06 -6.77 -13.06
N PHE A 147 15.68 -5.52 -12.81
CA PHE A 147 14.51 -4.86 -13.39
C PHE A 147 14.87 -3.45 -13.85
N ASP A 148 14.05 -2.89 -14.74
CA ASP A 148 14.18 -1.51 -15.21
C ASP A 148 13.49 -0.55 -14.23
N GLU A 149 14.29 0.21 -13.49
CA GLU A 149 13.81 1.28 -12.61
C GLU A 149 13.10 2.43 -13.36
N SER A 150 12.23 3.12 -12.63
CA SER A 150 11.63 4.38 -13.04
C SER A 150 11.48 5.32 -11.85
N CYS A 151 10.87 6.49 -12.05
CA CYS A 151 10.55 7.38 -10.93
C CYS A 151 9.60 6.74 -9.89
N LYS A 152 8.82 5.73 -10.30
CA LYS A 152 7.84 5.03 -9.46
C LYS A 152 8.17 3.56 -9.22
N ILE A 153 8.90 2.88 -10.10
CA ILE A 153 9.39 1.51 -9.86
C ILE A 153 10.80 1.58 -9.29
N LYS A 154 10.97 1.11 -8.05
CA LYS A 154 12.23 1.16 -7.31
C LYS A 154 12.49 -0.17 -6.60
N GLY A 155 13.72 -0.41 -6.18
CA GLY A 155 14.01 -1.52 -5.27
C GLY A 155 13.45 -1.28 -3.88
N ILE A 156 13.18 -2.36 -3.14
CA ILE A 156 12.59 -2.33 -1.79
C ILE A 156 13.41 -1.51 -0.79
N GLU A 157 14.72 -1.36 -1.01
CA GLU A 157 15.63 -0.53 -0.22
C GLU A 157 15.22 0.96 -0.20
N ASN A 158 14.52 1.44 -1.22
CA ASN A 158 14.06 2.83 -1.32
C ASN A 158 12.76 3.09 -0.54
N LEU A 159 12.06 2.05 -0.09
CA LEU A 159 10.74 2.16 0.55
C LEU A 159 10.76 3.08 1.77
N LEU A 160 11.71 2.89 2.68
CA LEU A 160 11.76 3.66 3.91
C LEU A 160 12.12 5.12 3.66
N GLU A 161 12.94 5.42 2.64
CA GLU A 161 13.27 6.79 2.28
C GLU A 161 12.04 7.52 1.73
N ASP A 162 11.30 6.91 0.81
CA ASP A 162 10.10 7.51 0.26
C ASP A 162 8.98 7.66 1.30
N LEU A 163 8.86 6.71 2.24
CA LEU A 163 7.95 6.86 3.38
C LEU A 163 8.33 8.02 4.31
N LYS A 164 9.62 8.31 4.50
CA LYS A 164 10.06 9.49 5.28
C LYS A 164 9.62 10.80 4.65
N ARG A 165 9.54 10.87 3.32
CA ARG A 165 9.10 12.08 2.60
C ARG A 165 7.62 12.42 2.81
N LEU A 166 6.85 11.53 3.46
CA LEU A 166 5.43 11.73 3.77
C LEU A 166 5.17 12.35 5.15
N LEU A 167 6.20 12.46 5.98
CA LEU A 167 6.16 12.99 7.35
C LEU A 167 6.28 14.51 7.33
#